data_AF-A0A365YT39-F1
#
_entry.id   AF-A0A365YT39-F1
#
_cell.length_a   1.000
_cell.length_b   1.000
_cell.length_c   1.000
_cell.angle_alpha   90.00
_cell.angle_beta   90.00
_cell.angle_gamma   90.00
#
_symmetry.space_group_name_H-M   'P 1'
#
loop_
_entity.id
_entity.type
_entity.pdbx_description
1 polymer ?
#
loop_
_entity_poly.entity_id
_entity_poly.type
_entity_poly.pdbx_seq_one_letter_code
_entity_poly.pdbx_strand_id
1 'polypeptide(L)' 'MTAISTSEISRLQTCLRRLLGSPGLTVNAPPRAGLSVELAVNGEVVGTIHRDEDEGEVSYAVHMTVLEEDLPPAR' A
#
# COMPACT_ATOMS: atom_id res chain seq x y z
N MET A 1 -17.28 -2.90 4.06
CA MET A 1 -15.83 -2.93 3.83
C MET A 1 -15.33 -4.35 3.97
N THR A 2 -14.98 -4.97 2.86
CA THR A 2 -14.44 -6.33 2.82
C THR A 2 -12.95 -6.29 3.19
N ALA A 3 -12.50 -7.20 4.05
CA ALA A 3 -11.09 -7.27 4.43
C ALA A 3 -10.22 -7.71 3.25
N ILE A 4 -9.01 -7.17 3.15
CA ILE A 4 -8.01 -7.58 2.16
C ILE A 4 -7.46 -8.95 2.56
N SER A 5 -7.54 -9.92 1.66
CA SER A 5 -7.02 -11.27 1.85
C SER A 5 -5.50 -11.36 1.64
N THR A 6 -4.88 -12.41 2.18
CA THR A 6 -3.45 -12.68 2.01
C THR A 6 -3.03 -12.81 0.54
N SER A 7 -3.90 -13.36 -0.31
CA SER A 7 -3.64 -13.49 -1.74
C SER A 7 -3.70 -12.13 -2.44
N GLU A 8 -4.64 -11.26 -2.09
CA GLU A 8 -4.69 -9.87 -2.56
C GLU A 8 -3.45 -9.10 -2.13
N ILE A 9 -2.99 -9.23 -0.89
CA ILE A 9 -1.74 -8.61 -0.40
C ILE A 9 -0.54 -9.01 -1.27
N SER A 10 -0.35 -10.31 -1.53
CA SER A 10 0.75 -10.78 -2.39
C SER A 10 0.66 -10.25 -3.83
N ARG A 11 -0.56 -10.20 -4.39
CA ARG A 11 -0.80 -9.67 -5.74
C ARG A 11 -0.54 -8.17 -5.82
N LEU A 12 -1.01 -7.40 -4.83
CA LEU A 12 -0.77 -5.96 -4.72
C LEU A 12 0.72 -5.66 -4.63
N GLN A 13 1.45 -6.38 -3.78
CA GLN A 13 2.90 -6.21 -3.67
C GLN A 13 3.59 -6.43 -5.01
N THR A 14 3.34 -7.55 -5.69
CA THR A 14 3.92 -7.81 -7.02
C THR A 14 3.54 -6.75 -8.05
N CYS A 15 2.28 -6.30 -8.03
CA CYS A 15 1.80 -5.25 -8.93
C CYS A 15 2.52 -3.92 -8.70
N LEU A 16 2.55 -3.45 -7.45
CA LEU A 16 3.14 -2.15 -7.07
C LEU A 16 4.66 -2.13 -7.25
N ARG A 17 5.36 -3.23 -6.93
CA ARG A 17 6.80 -3.37 -7.23
C ARG A 17 7.09 -3.16 -8.72
N ARG A 18 6.28 -3.79 -9.58
CA ARG A 18 6.41 -3.67 -11.04
C ARG A 18 6.03 -2.27 -11.53
N LEU A 19 4.93 -1.71 -11.03
CA LEU A 19 4.40 -0.42 -11.49
C LEU A 19 5.31 0.75 -11.10
N LEU A 20 5.84 0.74 -9.88
CA LEU A 20 6.63 1.83 -9.32
C LEU A 20 8.15 1.61 -9.45
N GLY A 21 8.59 0.45 -9.97
CA GLY A 21 10.01 0.12 -10.08
C GLY A 21 10.70 0.03 -8.72
N SER A 22 10.00 -0.39 -7.67
CA SER A 22 10.51 -0.44 -6.29
C SER A 22 10.54 -1.88 -5.77
N PRO A 23 11.65 -2.64 -5.97
CA PRO A 23 11.75 -4.04 -5.53
C PRO A 23 11.63 -4.22 -4.01
N GLY A 24 12.04 -3.20 -3.24
CA GLY A 24 11.99 -3.18 -1.78
C GLY A 24 10.63 -2.84 -1.18
N LEU A 25 9.61 -2.57 -2.01
CA LEU A 25 8.25 -2.28 -1.56
C LEU A 25 7.60 -3.52 -0.95
N THR A 26 6.96 -3.39 0.20
CA THR A 26 6.15 -4.44 0.84
C THR A 26 4.73 -3.95 1.12
N VAL A 27 3.77 -4.88 1.04
CA VAL A 27 2.40 -4.64 1.49
C VAL A 27 2.19 -5.46 2.75
N ASN A 28 2.06 -4.80 3.89
CA ASN A 28 2.00 -5.45 5.20
C ASN A 28 0.55 -5.71 5.60
N ALA A 29 0.28 -6.92 6.10
CA ALA A 29 -1.05 -7.27 6.60
C ALA A 29 -1.48 -6.31 7.74
N PRO A 30 -2.77 -5.98 7.84
CA PRO A 30 -3.23 -5.08 8.88
C PRO A 30 -3.13 -5.77 10.25
N PRO A 31 -2.93 -5.00 11.35
CA PRO A 31 -2.83 -5.58 12.68
C PRO A 31 -4.15 -6.23 13.15
N ARG A 32 -5.28 -5.86 12.53
CA ARG A 32 -6.62 -6.41 12.77
C ARG A 32 -7.42 -6.43 11.47
N ALA A 33 -8.33 -7.40 11.36
CA ALA A 33 -9.24 -7.48 10.22
C ALA A 33 -10.09 -6.20 10.09
N GLY A 34 -10.31 -5.75 8.85
CA GLY A 34 -11.11 -4.56 8.54
C GLY A 34 -10.35 -3.22 8.53
N LEU A 35 -9.06 -3.21 8.87
CA LEU A 35 -8.20 -2.03 8.72
C LEU A 35 -7.53 -2.01 7.34
N SER A 36 -7.04 -0.83 6.94
CA SER A 36 -6.17 -0.68 5.77
C SER A 36 -4.87 -1.45 5.94
N VAL A 37 -4.32 -1.97 4.84
CA VAL A 37 -2.97 -2.54 4.84
C VAL A 37 -1.95 -1.42 4.72
N GLU A 38 -0.75 -1.62 5.28
CA GLU A 38 0.32 -0.64 5.20
C GLU A 38 1.17 -0.89 3.96
N LEU A 39 1.62 0.19 3.33
CA LEU A 39 2.61 0.16 2.27
C LEU A 39 3.94 0.60 2.87
N ALA A 40 4.97 -0.23 2.72
CA ALA A 40 6.30 0.09 3.18
C ALA A 40 7.34 -0.02 2.07
N VAL A 41 8.44 0.71 2.17
CA VAL A 41 9.60 0.62 1.28
C VAL A 41 10.83 0.43 2.14
N ASN A 42 11.59 -0.64 1.90
CA ASN A 42 12.81 -0.96 2.65
C ASN A 42 12.61 -1.00 4.18
N GLY A 43 11.42 -1.38 4.64
CA GLY A 43 11.08 -1.49 6.06
C GLY A 43 10.43 -0.24 6.67
N GLU A 44 10.32 0.86 5.93
CA GLU A 44 9.70 2.10 6.37
C GLU A 44 8.28 2.24 5.81
N VAL A 45 7.30 2.56 6.66
CA VAL A 45 5.91 2.74 6.23
C VAL A 45 5.73 4.10 5.55
N VAL A 46 5.29 4.09 4.30
CA VAL A 46 5.14 5.27 3.44
C VAL A 46 3.69 5.55 3.04
N GLY A 47 2.76 4.66 3.39
CA GLY A 47 1.37 4.80 3.00
C GLY A 47 0.46 3.69 3.47
N THR A 48 -0.79 3.75 3.00
CA THR A 48 -1.84 2.76 3.27
C THR A 48 -2.54 2.36 1.98
N ILE A 49 -3.13 1.17 1.96
CA ILE A 49 -3.97 0.71 0.87
C ILE A 49 -5.34 0.33 1.42
N HIS A 50 -6.38 0.86 0.78
CA HIS A 50 -7.77 0.56 1.06
C HIS A 50 -8.35 -0.24 -0.10
N ARG A 51 -9.09 -1.30 0.21
CA ARG A 51 -9.86 -2.04 -0.80
C ARG A 51 -11.25 -1.44 -0.84
N ASP A 52 -11.67 -1.10 -2.04
CA ASP A 52 -13.02 -0.66 -2.33
C ASP A 52 -13.72 -1.69 -3.22
N GLU A 53 -15.02 -1.82 -3.03
CA GLU A 53 -15.87 -2.68 -3.83
C GLU A 53 -17.17 -1.95 -4.12
N ASP A 54 -17.34 -1.57 -5.38
CA ASP A 54 -18.47 -0.79 -5.85
C ASP A 54 -19.03 -1.43 -7.12
N GLU A 55 -20.35 -1.61 -7.18
CA GLU A 55 -21.05 -2.27 -8.29
C GLU A 55 -20.45 -3.63 -8.77
N GLY A 56 -19.79 -4.37 -7.87
CA GLY A 56 -19.14 -5.65 -8.18
C GLY A 56 -17.72 -5.52 -8.75
N GLU A 57 -17.21 -4.30 -8.90
CA GLU A 57 -15.84 -4.01 -9.26
C GLU A 57 -14.98 -3.80 -8.01
N VAL A 58 -13.80 -4.43 -7.99
CA VAL A 58 -12.85 -4.30 -6.88
C VAL A 58 -11.72 -3.37 -7.29
N SER A 59 -11.53 -2.31 -6.52
CA SER A 59 -10.43 -1.37 -6.68
C SER A 59 -9.59 -1.24 -5.40
N TYR A 60 -8.38 -0.69 -5.55
CA TYR A 60 -7.46 -0.50 -4.43
C TYR A 60 -6.93 0.92 -4.45
N ALA A 61 -7.30 1.72 -3.45
CA ALA A 61 -6.82 3.08 -3.28
C ALA A 61 -5.53 3.07 -2.47
N VAL A 62 -4.45 3.57 -3.07
CA VAL A 62 -3.15 3.74 -2.41
C VAL A 62 -3.01 5.19 -2.00
N HIS A 63 -2.80 5.43 -0.71
CA HIS A 63 -2.54 6.76 -0.16
C HIS A 63 -1.11 6.81 0.38
N MET A 64 -0.28 7.70 -0.14
CA MET A 64 1.09 7.92 0.31
C MET A 64 1.23 9.33 0.89
N THR A 65 2.01 9.45 1.97
CA THR A 65 2.32 10.74 2.58
C THR A 65 3.82 10.94 2.48
N VAL A 66 4.25 12.11 1.99
CA VAL A 66 5.65 12.51 1.98
C VAL A 66 5.79 13.66 2.97
N LEU A 67 6.69 13.52 3.94
CA LEU A 67 6.94 14.56 4.94
C LEU A 67 8.03 15.51 4.43
N GLU A 68 7.98 16.76 4.88
CA GLU A 68 8.98 17.76 4.51
C GLU A 68 10.39 17.36 4.98
N GLU A 69 10.51 16.73 6.15
CA GLU A 69 11.79 16.27 6.71
C GLU A 69 12.48 15.18 5.88
N ASP A 70 11.72 14.45 5.07
CA ASP A 70 12.23 13.43 4.15
C ASP A 70 12.69 14.02 2.81
N LEU A 71 12.36 15.30 2.55
CA LEU A 71 12.76 15.96 1.31
C LEU A 71 14.26 16.30 1.36
N PRO A 72 14.97 16.16 0.22
CA PRO A 72 16.27 16.77 0.06
C PRO A 72 16.20 18.29 0.33
N PRO A 73 17.30 18.92 0.76
CA PRO A 73 17.34 20.37 0.94
C PRO A 73 16.79 21.09 -0.29
N ALA A 74 15.89 22.05 -0.06
CA ALA A 74 15.37 22.92 -1.11
C ALA A 74 16.55 23.62 -1.81
N ARG A 75 16.58 23.54 -3.14
CA ARG A 75 17.58 24.21 -3.97
C ARG A 75 17.11 25.58 -4.40
#